data_AF-A0A6M0IX04-F1
#
_entry.id   AF-A0A6M0IX04-F1
#
_cell.length_a   1.000
_cell.length_b   1.000
_cell.length_c   1.000
_cell.angle_alpha   90.00
_cell.angle_beta   90.00
_cell.angle_gamma   90.00
#
_symmetry.space_group_name_H-M   'P 1'
#
loop_
_entity.id
_entity.type
_entity.pdbx_description
1 polymer ?
#
loop_
_entity_poly.entity_id
_entity_poly.type
_entity_poly.pdbx_seq_one_letter_code
_entity_poly.pdbx_strand_id
1 'polypeptide(L)'
;MLNEIVTIYSVIDDLLKAIGHDQDIRCEMSDAEIITTAIIAAMYFSGNHSKACSYMKDHNLIPRMLEKSRFNRRLHHVSMLINDL
;
A
#
# COMPACT_ATOMS: atom_id res chain seq x y z
N MET A 1 5.76 -9.81 11.97
CA MET A 1 4.92 -9.30 10.89
C MET A 1 4.24 -7.98 11.22
N LEU A 2 3.47 -7.84 12.30
CA LEU A 2 2.80 -6.56 12.60
C LEU A 2 3.77 -5.38 12.73
N ASN A 3 4.83 -5.52 13.52
CA ASN A 3 5.84 -4.46 13.68
C ASN A 3 6.50 -4.10 12.34
N GLU A 4 6.80 -5.09 11.49
CA GLU A 4 7.39 -4.86 10.17
C GLU A 4 6.42 -4.11 9.26
N ILE A 5 5.13 -4.46 9.27
CA ILE A 5 4.08 -3.75 8.52
C ILE A 5 3.98 -2.30 8.98
N VAL A 6 3.95 -2.05 10.29
CA VAL A 6 3.86 -0.70 10.86
C VAL A 6 5.12 0.10 10.50
N THR A 7 6.31 -0.49 10.64
CA THR A 7 7.57 0.17 10.27
C THR A 7 7.61 0.52 8.79
N ILE A 8 7.25 -0.41 7.90
CA ILE A 8 7.19 -0.17 6.46
C ILE A 8 6.19 0.96 6.16
N TYR A 9 4.99 0.89 6.74
CA TYR A 9 3.97 1.91 6.56
C TYR A 9 4.49 3.29 6.97
N SER A 10 5.06 3.42 8.17
CA SER A 10 5.58 4.70 8.66
C SER A 10 6.67 5.27 7.75
N VAL A 11 7.61 4.43 7.30
CA VAL A 11 8.68 4.87 6.39
C VAL A 11 8.12 5.35 5.06
N ILE A 12 7.16 4.63 4.49
CA ILE A 12 6.54 5.02 3.22
C ILE A 12 5.69 6.29 3.37
N ASP A 13 4.91 6.39 4.44
CA ASP A 13 4.06 7.56 4.71
C ASP A 13 4.92 8.83 4.90
N ASP A 14 6.03 8.73 5.64
CA ASP A 14 6.97 9.84 5.81
C ASP A 14 7.69 10.20 4.49
N LEU A 15 8.05 9.21 3.68
CA LEU A 15 8.64 9.44 2.36
C LEU A 15 7.67 10.21 1.44
N LEU A 16 6.40 9.77 1.36
CA LEU A 16 5.39 10.42 0.54
C LEU A 16 5.14 11.87 0.99
N LYS A 17 5.14 12.12 2.30
CA LYS A 17 5.05 13.49 2.84
C LYS A 17 6.29 14.32 2.49
N ALA A 18 7.49 13.75 2.58
CA ALA A 18 8.74 14.45 2.31
C ALA A 18 8.86 14.92 0.86
N ILE A 19 8.31 14.16 -0.09
CA ILE A 19 8.29 14.53 -1.51
C ILE A 19 7.11 15.44 -1.88
N GLY A 20 6.28 15.83 -0.90
CA GLY A 20 5.10 16.67 -1.12
C GLY A 20 3.99 15.98 -1.91
N HIS A 21 3.89 14.65 -1.81
CA HIS A 21 2.87 13.89 -2.52
C HIS A 21 1.48 14.18 -1.96
N ASP A 22 0.66 14.86 -2.75
CA ASP A 22 -0.72 15.16 -2.40
C ASP A 22 -1.66 14.03 -2.86
N GLN A 23 -2.60 13.68 -1.99
CA GLN A 23 -3.61 12.65 -2.26
C GLN A 23 -5.00 13.25 -2.18
N ASP A 24 -5.88 12.77 -3.06
CA ASP A 24 -7.29 13.10 -2.96
C ASP A 24 -7.84 12.59 -1.62
N ILE A 25 -8.36 13.51 -0.81
CA ILE A 25 -8.98 13.26 0.50
C ILE A 25 -10.15 12.26 0.44
N ARG A 26 -10.71 12.01 -0.75
CA ARG A 26 -11.78 11.05 -1.00
C ARG A 26 -11.29 9.63 -1.23
N CYS A 27 -9.97 9.42 -1.34
CA CYS A 27 -9.42 8.07 -1.48
C CYS A 27 -9.77 7.22 -0.25
N GLU A 28 -10.37 6.06 -0.48
CA GLU A 28 -10.68 5.10 0.60
C GLU A 28 -9.44 4.39 1.15
N MET A 29 -8.38 4.36 0.36
CA MET A 29 -7.10 3.73 0.66
C MET A 29 -5.96 4.64 0.15
N SER A 30 -5.04 4.99 1.05
CA SER A 30 -3.91 5.89 0.77
C SER A 30 -2.84 5.22 -0.10
N ASP A 31 -2.00 6.00 -0.79
CA ASP A 31 -0.87 5.39 -1.52
C ASP A 31 0.15 4.77 -0.57
N ALA A 32 0.27 5.27 0.66
CA ALA A 32 1.11 4.63 1.68
C ALA A 32 0.61 3.20 1.99
N GLU A 33 -0.70 3.02 2.14
CA GLU A 33 -1.32 1.71 2.33
C GLU A 33 -1.14 0.80 1.11
N ILE A 34 -1.25 1.35 -0.10
CA ILE A 34 -1.08 0.60 -1.36
C ILE A 34 0.35 0.09 -1.51
N ILE A 35 1.34 0.97 -1.35
CA ILE A 35 2.76 0.62 -1.44
C ILE A 35 3.12 -0.38 -0.35
N THR A 36 2.69 -0.13 0.89
CA THR A 36 2.93 -1.05 2.01
C THR A 36 2.38 -2.44 1.69
N THR A 37 1.14 -2.52 1.19
CA THR A 37 0.54 -3.80 0.81
C THR A 37 1.31 -4.50 -0.31
N ALA A 38 1.83 -3.75 -1.29
CA ALA A 38 2.66 -4.30 -2.35
C ALA A 38 4.01 -4.83 -1.85
N ILE A 39 4.67 -4.12 -0.94
CA ILE A 39 5.92 -4.57 -0.29
C ILE A 39 5.66 -5.83 0.51
N ILE A 40 4.59 -5.87 1.31
CA ILE A 40 4.20 -7.04 2.09
C ILE A 40 3.89 -8.24 1.17
N ALA A 41 3.27 -8.01 0.01
CA ALA A 41 3.07 -9.04 -0.99
C ALA A 41 4.40 -9.63 -1.47
N ALA A 42 5.39 -8.77 -1.78
CA ALA A 42 6.72 -9.20 -2.21
C ALA A 42 7.47 -9.97 -1.11
N MET A 43 7.43 -9.48 0.13
CA MET A 43 8.17 -10.05 1.26
C MET A 43 7.58 -11.38 1.77
N TYR A 44 6.25 -11.46 1.93
CA TYR A 44 5.61 -12.55 2.67
C TYR A 44 4.68 -13.42 1.82
N PHE A 45 4.31 -12.98 0.62
CA PHE A 45 3.34 -13.67 -0.23
C PHE A 45 3.86 -14.00 -1.64
N SER A 46 5.18 -14.02 -1.84
CA SER A 46 5.81 -14.32 -3.14
C SER A 46 5.32 -13.42 -4.28
N GLY A 47 5.03 -12.15 -3.98
CA GLY A 47 4.45 -11.19 -4.92
C GLY A 47 2.94 -11.32 -5.13
N ASN A 48 2.25 -12.20 -4.42
CA ASN A 48 0.81 -12.37 -4.56
C ASN A 48 0.04 -11.25 -3.85
N HIS A 49 -0.26 -10.18 -4.58
CA HIS A 49 -1.01 -9.04 -4.07
C HIS A 49 -2.41 -9.41 -3.57
N SER A 50 -3.10 -10.39 -4.18
CA SER A 50 -4.43 -10.79 -3.72
C SER A 50 -4.39 -11.41 -2.33
N LYS A 51 -3.39 -12.26 -2.03
CA LYS A 51 -3.19 -12.82 -0.68
C LYS A 51 -2.83 -11.74 0.33
N ALA A 52 -1.97 -10.80 -0.04
CA ALA A 52 -1.60 -9.68 0.81
C ALA A 52 -2.81 -8.77 1.13
N CYS A 53 -3.62 -8.43 0.13
CA CYS A 53 -4.85 -7.65 0.33
C CYS A 53 -5.82 -8.35 1.29
N SER A 54 -6.06 -9.66 1.10
CA SER A 54 -6.88 -10.45 2.02
C SER A 54 -6.31 -10.43 3.43
N TYR A 55 -5.01 -10.68 3.58
CA TYR A 55 -4.34 -10.65 4.88
C TYR A 55 -4.51 -9.31 5.60
N MET A 56 -4.22 -8.20 4.92
CA MET A 56 -4.33 -6.85 5.49
C MET A 56 -5.77 -6.51 5.92
N LYS A 57 -6.77 -6.98 5.16
CA LYS A 57 -8.19 -6.78 5.47
C LYS A 57 -8.63 -7.64 6.65
N ASP A 58 -8.29 -8.93 6.63
CA ASP A 58 -8.73 -9.90 7.64
C ASP A 58 -8.11 -9.62 9.03
N HIS A 59 -6.89 -9.07 9.05
CA HIS A 59 -6.23 -8.61 10.27
C HIS A 59 -6.58 -7.18 10.67
N ASN A 60 -7.54 -6.56 9.99
CA ASN A 60 -8.04 -5.21 10.29
C ASN A 60 -6.96 -4.11 10.25
N LEU A 61 -5.89 -4.35 9.49
CA LEU A 61 -4.78 -3.40 9.30
C LEU A 61 -5.17 -2.31 8.31
N ILE A 62 -5.87 -2.72 7.24
CA ILE A 62 -6.45 -1.82 6.23
C ILE A 62 -7.91 -2.25 6.04
N PRO A 63 -8.84 -1.78 6.88
CA PRO A 63 -10.24 -2.23 6.86
C PRO A 63 -10.97 -1.85 5.57
N ARG A 64 -10.59 -0.73 4.95
CA ARG A 64 -11.15 -0.23 3.68
C ARG A 64 -10.34 -0.70 2.47
N MET A 65 -9.84 -1.94 2.52
CA MET A 65 -9.05 -2.52 1.44
C MET A 65 -9.83 -2.53 0.12
N LEU A 66 -9.20 -2.01 -0.93
CA LEU A 66 -9.76 -1.99 -2.28
C LEU A 66 -9.91 -3.41 -2.85
N GLU A 67 -10.91 -3.58 -3.71
CA GLU A 67 -11.04 -4.79 -4.51
C GLU A 67 -9.84 -4.98 -5.43
N LYS A 68 -9.50 -6.24 -5.75
CA LYS A 68 -8.33 -6.62 -6.56
C LYS A 68 -8.10 -5.75 -7.80
N SER A 69 -9.15 -5.49 -8.59
CA SER A 69 -9.05 -4.66 -9.81
C SER A 69 -8.77 -3.18 -9.51
N ARG A 70 -9.39 -2.62 -8.47
CA ARG A 70 -9.12 -1.24 -8.04
C ARG A 70 -7.72 -1.11 -7.43
N PHE A 71 -7.33 -2.07 -6.60
CA PHE A 71 -5.99 -2.14 -6.02
C PHE A 71 -4.92 -2.17 -7.11
N ASN A 72 -5.03 -3.06 -8.10
CA ASN A 72 -4.05 -3.15 -9.18
C ASN A 72 -3.94 -1.84 -9.99
N ARG A 73 -5.08 -1.19 -10.30
CA ARG A 73 -5.05 0.11 -11.01
C ARG A 73 -4.35 1.19 -10.19
N ARG A 74 -4.63 1.27 -8.89
CA ARG A 74 -3.98 2.22 -7.99
C ARG A 74 -2.49 1.90 -7.83
N LEU A 75 -2.12 0.63 -7.69
CA LEU A 75 -0.72 0.20 -7.64
C LEU A 75 0.04 0.61 -8.90
N HIS A 76 -0.54 0.46 -10.09
CA HIS A 76 0.08 0.94 -11.33
C HIS A 76 0.28 2.45 -11.36
N HIS A 77 -0.70 3.23 -10.90
CA HIS A 77 -0.57 4.68 -10.79
C HIS A 77 0.57 5.08 -9.85
N VAL A 78 0.65 4.43 -8.69
CA VAL A 78 1.72 4.68 -7.71
C VAL A 78 3.07 4.18 -8.19
N SER A 79 3.13 3.11 -8.98
CA SER A 79 4.40 2.61 -9.53
C SER A 79 5.04 3.63 -10.49
N MET A 80 4.24 4.44 -11.18
CA MET A 80 4.78 5.54 -11.99
C MET A 80 5.45 6.59 -11.09
N LEU A 81 4.78 7.00 -10.01
CA LEU A 81 5.34 7.93 -9.02
C LEU A 81 6.69 7.44 -8.45
N ILE A 82 6.78 6.16 -8.09
CA ILE A 82 8.02 5.61 -7.50
C ILE A 82 9.17 5.58 -8.52
N ASN A 83 8.90 5.30 -9.79
CA ASN A 83 9.95 5.29 -10.82
C ASN A 83 10.53 6.68 -11.11
N ASP A 84 9.79 7.74 -10.78
CA ASP A 84 10.19 9.13 -10.99
C ASP A 84 10.94 9.73 -9.78
N LEU A 85 11.08 8.97 -8.67
CA LEU A 85 11.85 9.31 -7.46
C LEU A 85 13.30 8.85 -7.55
#